data_AF-A0A7J4SIW2-F1
#
_entry.id   AF-A0A7J4SIW2-F1
#
_cell.length_a   1.000
_cell.length_b   1.000
_cell.length_c   1.000
_cell.angle_alpha   90.00
_cell.angle_beta   90.00
_cell.angle_gamma   90.00
#
_symmetry.space_group_name_H-M   'P 1'
#
loop_
_entity.id
_entity.type
_entity.pdbx_description
1 polymer ?
#
loop_
_entity_poly.entity_id
_entity_poly.type
_entity_poly.pdbx_seq_one_letter_code
_entity_poly.pdbx_strand_id
1 'polypeptide(L)' 'YMVILGDGEAENNTVSLRARSGEQVADIALDEFITNITAEISEKSSQPNLV' A
#
# COMPACT_ATOMS: atom_id res chain seq x y z
N TYR A 1 3.94 -5.65 3.85
CA TYR A 1 4.15 -4.23 3.52
C TYR A 1 4.41 -3.44 4.79
N MET A 2 5.13 -2.34 4.67
CA MET A 2 5.27 -1.32 5.70
C MET A 2 4.62 -0.06 5.13
N VAL A 3 3.58 0.43 5.79
CA VAL A 3 2.92 1.69 5.41
C VAL A 3 3.70 2.82 6.07
N ILE A 4 4.12 3.79 5.26
CA ILE A 4 4.71 5.04 5.69
C ILE A 4 3.65 6.11 5.47
N LEU A 5 3.37 6.87 6.53
CA LEU A 5 2.38 7.92 6.54
C LEU A 5 3.00 9.11 7.27
N GLY A 6 3.28 10.16 6.52
CA GLY A 6 3.73 11.46 7.03
C GLY A 6 2.62 12.51 6.93
N ASP A 7 2.93 13.75 7.34
CA ASP A 7 2.00 14.88 7.23
C ASP A 7 1.57 15.16 5.78
N GLY A 8 2.48 15.08 4.80
CA GLY A 8 2.16 15.30 3.39
C GLY A 8 1.19 14.26 2.82
N GLU A 9 1.43 12.98 3.10
CA GLU A 9 0.52 11.87 2.79
C GLU A 9 -0.84 12.01 3.48
N ALA A 10 -0.87 12.44 4.75
CA ALA A 10 -2.10 12.66 5.50
C ALA A 10 -2.93 13.81 4.91
N GLU A 11 -2.30 14.90 4.47
CA GLU A 11 -2.98 16.02 3.80
C GLU A 11 -3.54 15.63 2.44
N ASN A 12 -2.82 14.78 1.69
CA ASN A 12 -3.18 14.40 0.33
C ASN A 12 -4.05 13.12 0.26
N ASN A 13 -4.39 12.51 1.41
CA ASN A 13 -5.06 11.21 1.51
C ASN A 13 -4.34 10.10 0.71
N THR A 14 -3.01 10.20 0.63
CA THR A 14 -2.15 9.21 0.01
C THR A 14 -1.37 8.46 1.08
N VAL A 15 -0.78 7.33 0.72
CA VAL A 15 0.07 6.51 1.58
C VAL A 15 1.25 6.00 0.78
N SER A 16 2.39 5.86 1.45
CA SER A 16 3.59 5.28 0.89
C SER A 16 3.73 3.84 1.39
N LEU A 17 3.97 2.89 0.50
CA LEU A 17 4.11 1.48 0.81
C LEU A 17 5.54 1.02 0.53
N ARG A 18 6.11 0.31 1.49
CA ARG A 18 7.39 -0.38 1.32
C ARG A 18 7.19 -1.88 1.40
N ALA A 19 7.53 -2.57 0.33
CA ALA A 19 7.54 -4.02 0.30
C ALA A 19 8.72 -4.58 1.08
N ARG A 20 8.57 -5.82 1.56
CA ARG A 20 9.65 -6.53 2.26
C ARG A 20 10.83 -6.87 1.34
N SER A 21 10.60 -6.90 0.03
CA SER A 21 11.63 -7.10 -0.99
C SER A 21 12.56 -5.88 -1.13
N GLY A 22 12.25 -4.75 -0.48
CA GLY A 22 13.05 -3.52 -0.53
C GLY A 22 12.49 -2.46 -1.46
N GLU A 23 11.52 -2.82 -2.30
CA GLU A 23 10.87 -1.93 -3.24
C GLU A 23 9.82 -1.05 -2.54
N GLN A 24 9.67 0.19 -3.01
CA GLN A 24 8.88 1.25 -2.39
C GLN A 24 8.01 1.92 -3.46
N VAL A 25 6.72 2.08 -3.14
CA VAL A 25 5.76 2.83 -3.94
C VAL A 25 5.23 3.97 -3.07
N ALA A 26 5.27 5.19 -3.57
CA ALA A 26 4.74 6.37 -2.88
C ALA A 26 3.48 6.88 -3.60
N ASP A 27 2.74 7.78 -2.96
CA ASP A 27 1.57 8.46 -3.54
C ASP A 27 0.39 7.56 -3.93
N ILE A 28 0.22 6.43 -3.25
CA ILE A 28 -0.97 5.59 -3.46
C ILE A 28 -2.15 6.21 -2.70
N ALA A 29 -3.28 6.44 -3.35
CA ALA A 29 -4.48 6.89 -2.66
C ALA A 29 -4.91 5.86 -1.60
N LEU A 30 -5.28 6.32 -0.40
CA LEU A 30 -5.68 5.43 0.69
C LEU A 30 -6.80 4.47 0.29
N ASP A 31 -7.77 4.95 -0.48
CA ASP A 31 -8.91 4.17 -0.97
C ASP A 31 -8.47 3.07 -1.96
N GLU A 32 -7.52 3.39 -2.83
CA GLU A 32 -6.93 2.45 -3.77
C GLU A 32 -6.09 1.40 -3.04
N PHE A 33 -5.34 1.79 -2.01
CA PHE A 33 -4.61 0.87 -1.15
C PHE A 33 -5.56 -0.11 -0.44
N ILE A 34 -6.64 0.39 0.16
CA ILE A 34 -7.63 -0.46 0.85
C ILE A 34 -8.29 -1.42 -0.14
N THR A 35 -8.62 -0.97 -1.34
CA THR A 35 -9.21 -1.81 -2.38
C THR A 35 -8.24 -2.91 -2.81
N ASN A 36 -6.98 -2.56 -3.09
CA ASN A 36 -5.95 -3.52 -3.50
C ASN A 36 -5.65 -4.55 -2.40
N ILE A 37 -5.47 -4.12 -1.15
CA ILE A 37 -5.17 -5.06 -0.06
C ILE A 37 -6.37 -5.97 0.25
N THR A 38 -7.59 -5.46 0.15
CA THR A 38 -8.81 -6.26 0.36
C THR A 38 -9.01 -7.26 -0.78
N ALA A 39 -8.73 -6.87 -2.02
CA ALA A 39 -8.72 -7.76 -3.17
C ALA A 39 -7.65 -8.86 -3.01
N GLU A 40 -6.44 -8.49 -2.61
CA GLU A 40 -5.32 -9.43 -2.40
C GLU A 40 -5.63 -10.45 -1.28
N ILE A 41 -6.25 -10.00 -0.18
CA ILE A 41 -6.75 -10.88 0.90
C ILE A 41 -7.85 -11.81 0.38
N SER A 42 -8.78 -11.29 -0.44
CA SER A 42 -9.89 -12.05 -1.01
C SER A 42 -9.41 -13.12 -2.00
N GLU A 43 -8.39 -12.82 -2.80
CA GLU A 43 -7.76 -13.76 -3.72
C GLU A 43 -6.91 -14.82 -3.00
N LYS A 44 -6.75 -14.73 -1.66
CA LYS A 44 -5.88 -15.61 -0.86
C LYS A 44 -4.49 -15.75 -1.45
N SER A 45 -3.99 -14.66 -2.04
CA SER A 45 -2.67 -14.69 -2.67
C SER A 45 -1.62 -14.85 -1.57
N SER A 46 -0.92 -15.99 -1.58
CA SER A 46 0.07 -16.35 -0.55
C SER A 46 1.40 -15.60 -0.74
N GLN A 47 1.51 -14.81 -1.80
CA GLN A 47 2.66 -13.97 -2.09
C GLN A 47 2.22 -12.50 -2.17
N PRO A 48 2.89 -11.60 -1.42
CA PRO A 48 2.63 -10.17 -1.53
C PRO A 48 2.91 -9.70 -2.97
N ASN A 49 1.89 -9.24 -3.70
CA ASN A 49 1.97 -8.77 -5.10
C ASN A 49 1.87 -7.26 -5.26
N LEU A 50 1.62 -6.51 -4.19
CA LEU A 50 1.63 -5.04 -4.18
C LEU A 50 3.03 -4.42 -4.40
N VAL A 51 3.90 -5.11 -5.13
CA VAL A 51 5.16 -4.63 -5.67
C VAL A 51 5.59 -5.48 -6.89
#